data_AF-A0A7S2VD40-F1
#
_entry.id   AF-A0A7S2VD40-F1
#
_cell.length_a   1.000
_cell.length_b   1.000
_cell.length_c   1.000
_cell.angle_alpha   90.00
_cell.angle_beta   90.00
_cell.angle_gamma   90.00
#
_symmetry.space_group_name_H-M   'P 1'
#
loop_
_entity.id
_entity.type
_entity.pdbx_description
1 polymer ?
#
loop_
_entity_poly.entity_id
_entity_poly.type
_entity_poly.pdbx_seq_one_letter_code
_entity_poly.pdbx_strand_id
1 'polypeptide(L)'
;DLTCVEQDEYIQAVNLLKQSGEYAKFVEVHYANRVFTHGRPLFFPWHRWFLWVFEKELQKVSKSCLTVPYWDSEQDAGDELNSSVLQADSFGSVQGIKQARCGNGICEIG
;
A
#
# COMPACT_ATOMS: atom_id res chain seq x y z
N ASP A 1 -3.11 10.96 -9.28
CA ASP A 1 -3.85 10.30 -8.19
C ASP A 1 -4.60 9.09 -8.68
N LEU A 2 -4.79 8.11 -7.80
CA LEU A 2 -5.61 6.94 -8.08
C LEU A 2 -7.08 7.36 -8.13
N THR A 3 -7.82 6.80 -9.08
CA THR A 3 -9.28 6.81 -9.02
C THR A 3 -9.76 5.90 -7.89
N CYS A 4 -11.01 6.10 -7.44
CA CYS A 4 -11.65 5.21 -6.46
C CYS A 4 -11.60 3.72 -6.87
N VAL A 5 -11.72 3.44 -8.17
CA VAL A 5 -11.68 2.07 -8.71
C VAL A 5 -10.26 1.49 -8.62
N GLU A 6 -9.23 2.25 -9.00
CA GLU A 6 -7.84 1.80 -8.89
C GLU A 6 -7.40 1.62 -7.44
N GLN A 7 -7.87 2.48 -6.53
CA GLN A 7 -7.63 2.36 -5.09
C GLN A 7 -8.27 1.09 -4.53
N ASP A 8 -9.54 0.84 -4.83
CA ASP A 8 -10.24 -0.37 -4.37
C ASP A 8 -9.58 -1.63 -4.95
N GLU A 9 -9.21 -1.62 -6.22
CA GLU A 9 -8.47 -2.72 -6.86
C GLU A 9 -7.14 -3.01 -6.15
N TYR A 10 -6.35 -1.98 -5.84
CA TYR A 10 -5.08 -2.14 -5.11
C TYR A 10 -5.31 -2.67 -3.68
N ILE A 11 -6.27 -2.10 -2.94
CA ILE A 11 -6.61 -2.53 -1.57
C ILE A 11 -7.07 -3.99 -1.58
N GLN A 12 -7.91 -4.38 -2.55
CA GLN A 12 -8.35 -5.77 -2.71
C GLN A 12 -7.18 -6.70 -3.00
N ALA A 13 -6.24 -6.33 -3.88
CA ALA A 13 -5.05 -7.12 -4.17
C ALA A 13 -4.17 -7.34 -2.93
N VAL A 14 -3.96 -6.30 -2.11
CA VAL A 14 -3.22 -6.41 -0.85
C VAL A 14 -3.94 -7.34 0.13
N ASN A 15 -5.27 -7.24 0.22
CA ASN A 15 -6.06 -8.13 1.07
C ASN A 15 -6.01 -9.59 0.62
N LEU A 16 -6.05 -9.86 -0.69
CA LEU A 16 -5.86 -11.22 -1.25
C LEU A 16 -4.47 -11.77 -0.91
N LEU A 17 -3.42 -10.95 -1.04
CA LEU A 17 -2.05 -11.35 -0.69
C LEU A 17 -1.90 -11.63 0.82
N LYS A 18 -2.62 -10.90 1.67
CA LYS A 18 -2.69 -11.18 3.12
C LYS A 18 -3.40 -12.50 3.41
N GLN A 19 -4.55 -12.74 2.78
CA GLN A 19 -5.35 -13.96 2.97
C GLN A 19 -4.62 -15.22 2.51
N SER A 20 -3.75 -15.15 1.51
CA SER A 20 -2.92 -16.28 1.09
C SER A 20 -1.78 -16.61 2.05
N GLY A 21 -1.48 -15.74 3.01
CA GLY A 21 -0.32 -15.84 3.90
C GLY A 21 1.00 -15.36 3.28
N GLU A 22 1.03 -15.06 1.98
CA GLU A 22 2.25 -14.61 1.29
C GLU A 22 2.70 -13.22 1.75
N TYR A 23 1.78 -12.35 2.15
CA TYR A 23 2.13 -11.04 2.74
C TYR A 23 3.05 -11.16 3.96
N ALA A 24 2.85 -12.19 4.80
CA ALA A 24 3.67 -12.40 5.99
C ALA A 24 5.14 -12.64 5.62
N LYS A 25 5.42 -13.30 4.49
CA LYS A 25 6.79 -13.54 4.01
C LYS A 25 7.51 -12.24 3.66
N PHE A 26 6.81 -11.24 3.12
CA PHE A 26 7.41 -9.92 2.85
C PHE A 26 7.86 -9.25 4.16
N VAL A 27 7.03 -9.35 5.21
CA VAL A 27 7.37 -8.83 6.55
C VAL A 27 8.59 -9.56 7.12
N GLU A 28 8.61 -10.90 7.05
CA GLU A 28 9.72 -11.72 7.52
C GLU A 28 11.02 -11.43 6.78
N VAL A 29 10.98 -11.36 5.44
CA VAL A 29 12.14 -11.07 4.59
C VAL A 29 12.70 -9.67 4.88
N HIS A 30 11.83 -8.67 5.02
CA HIS A 30 12.26 -7.32 5.40
C HIS A 30 12.94 -7.32 6.78
N TYR A 31 12.32 -7.97 7.77
CA TYR A 31 12.88 -8.06 9.12
C TYR A 31 14.23 -8.78 9.13
N ALA A 32 14.37 -9.92 8.45
CA ALA A 32 15.60 -10.70 8.40
C ALA A 32 16.77 -9.92 7.76
N ASN A 33 16.48 -9.04 6.80
CA ASN A 33 17.51 -8.33 6.04
C ASN A 33 17.81 -6.91 6.53
N ARG A 34 17.05 -6.38 7.52
CA ARG A 34 17.14 -4.99 8.00
C ARG A 34 18.56 -4.48 8.28
N VAL A 35 19.44 -5.31 8.84
CA VAL A 35 20.83 -4.94 9.21
C VAL A 35 21.73 -4.69 7.99
N PHE A 36 21.41 -5.33 6.87
CA PHE A 36 22.13 -5.19 5.61
C PHE A 36 21.54 -4.12 4.70
N THR A 37 20.26 -3.79 4.90
CA THR A 37 19.50 -2.90 4.00
C THR A 37 19.35 -1.50 4.55
N HIS A 38 19.28 -1.29 5.87
CA HIS A 38 19.07 0.04 6.45
C HIS A 38 20.38 0.68 6.91
N GLY A 39 20.59 1.96 6.59
CA GLY A 39 21.85 2.66 6.89
C GLY A 39 23.06 2.13 6.12
N ARG A 40 22.83 1.45 4.99
CA ARG A 40 23.84 0.77 4.15
C ARG A 40 23.67 1.14 2.67
N PRO A 41 24.69 0.94 1.83
CA PRO A 41 24.60 1.19 0.37
C PRO A 41 23.49 0.39 -0.34
N LEU A 42 23.09 -0.75 0.23
CA LEU A 42 22.02 -1.59 -0.34
C LEU A 42 20.61 -1.04 -0.11
N PHE A 43 20.43 0.03 0.66
CA PHE A 43 19.11 0.58 0.97
C PHE A 43 18.24 0.78 -0.27
N PHE A 44 18.68 1.64 -1.20
CA PHE A 44 17.90 1.95 -2.39
C PHE A 44 17.70 0.76 -3.35
N PRO A 45 18.75 0.02 -3.77
CA PRO A 45 18.55 -1.08 -4.71
C PRO A 45 17.73 -2.23 -4.12
N TRP A 46 17.88 -2.53 -2.82
CA TRP A 46 17.12 -3.60 -2.18
C TRP A 46 15.63 -3.25 -2.07
N HIS A 47 15.28 -2.03 -1.63
CA HIS A 47 13.85 -1.63 -1.53
C HIS A 47 13.19 -1.50 -2.89
N ARG A 48 13.91 -1.02 -3.93
CA ARG A 48 13.39 -1.01 -5.31
C ARG A 48 13.07 -2.42 -5.80
N TRP A 49 13.99 -3.37 -5.59
CA TRP A 49 13.74 -4.77 -5.93
C TRP A 49 12.61 -5.38 -5.10
N PHE A 50 12.56 -5.09 -3.80
CA PHE A 50 11.52 -5.57 -2.89
C PHE A 50 10.12 -5.12 -3.32
N LEU A 51 9.95 -3.84 -3.66
CA LEU A 51 8.68 -3.30 -4.18
C LEU A 51 8.32 -3.89 -5.55
N TRP A 52 9.31 -4.14 -6.42
CA TRP A 52 9.07 -4.82 -7.70
C TRP A 52 8.55 -6.25 -7.51
N VAL A 53 9.13 -7.02 -6.57
CA VAL A 53 8.63 -8.36 -6.24
C VAL A 53 7.22 -8.28 -5.64
N PHE A 54 6.98 -7.31 -4.75
CA PHE A 54 5.66 -7.08 -4.15
C PHE A 54 4.60 -6.79 -5.21
N GLU A 55 4.88 -5.89 -6.16
CA GLU A 55 4.01 -5.60 -7.29
C GLU A 55 3.69 -6.87 -8.10
N LYS A 56 4.70 -7.71 -8.38
CA LYS A 56 4.49 -8.97 -9.12
C LYS A 56 3.59 -9.94 -8.38
N GLU A 57 3.71 -10.04 -7.06
CA GLU A 57 2.80 -10.88 -6.27
C GLU A 57 1.38 -10.31 -6.23
N LEU A 58 1.21 -8.99 -6.13
CA LEU A 58 -0.10 -8.35 -6.23
C LEU A 58 -0.76 -8.61 -7.59
N GLN A 59 -0.02 -8.48 -8.70
CA GLN A 59 -0.49 -8.80 -10.05
C GLN A 59 -0.91 -10.28 -10.16
N LYS A 60 -0.16 -11.20 -9.56
CA LYS A 60 -0.47 -12.64 -9.56
C LYS A 60 -1.75 -12.98 -8.82
N VAL A 61 -1.98 -12.40 -7.63
CA VAL A 61 -3.17 -12.71 -6.82
C VAL A 61 -4.43 -12.01 -7.33
N SER A 62 -4.31 -10.77 -7.81
CA SER A 62 -5.44 -9.99 -8.34
C SER A 62 -5.83 -10.36 -9.77
N LYS A 63 -4.92 -10.99 -10.53
CA LYS A 63 -5.05 -11.17 -11.99
C LYS A 63 -5.22 -9.85 -12.75
N SER A 64 -4.71 -8.76 -12.17
CA SER A 64 -4.72 -7.42 -12.75
C SER A 64 -3.32 -6.92 -13.09
N CYS A 65 -3.26 -5.91 -13.96
CA CYS A 65 -2.05 -5.17 -14.31
C CYS A 65 -1.82 -3.93 -13.43
N LEU A 66 -2.37 -3.91 -12.21
CA LEU A 66 -2.12 -2.84 -11.23
C LEU A 66 -0.62 -2.64 -10.95
N THR A 67 -0.28 -1.44 -10.49
CA THR A 67 1.07 -1.08 -10.03
C THR A 67 1.06 -0.68 -8.56
N VAL A 68 2.23 -0.65 -7.93
CA VAL A 68 2.36 -0.12 -6.56
C VAL A 68 2.34 1.41 -6.62
N PRO A 69 1.32 2.08 -6.02
CA PRO A 69 1.26 3.54 -6.00
C PRO A 69 2.33 4.12 -5.08
N TYR A 70 2.70 5.37 -5.31
CA TYR A 70 3.52 6.15 -4.39
C TYR A 70 2.66 7.16 -3.64
N TRP A 71 3.12 7.55 -2.45
CA TRP A 71 2.58 8.68 -1.70
C TRP A 71 3.54 9.85 -1.83
N ASP A 72 3.05 10.96 -2.37
CA ASP A 72 3.79 12.23 -2.40
C ASP A 72 3.67 12.97 -1.06
N SER A 73 4.44 12.52 -0.06
CA SER A 73 4.38 13.08 1.29
C SER A 73 4.82 14.55 1.38
N GLU A 74 5.53 15.07 0.38
CA GLU A 74 5.93 16.48 0.38
C GLU A 74 4.74 17.41 0.14
N GLN A 75 3.75 16.97 -0.65
CA GLN A 75 2.53 17.75 -0.88
C GLN A 75 1.64 17.82 0.37
N ASP A 76 1.63 16.76 1.17
CA ASP A 76 0.82 16.67 2.39
C ASP A 76 1.57 17.13 3.66
N ALA A 77 2.80 17.65 3.52
CA ALA A 77 3.64 17.99 4.66
C ALA A 77 3.01 19.11 5.51
N GLY A 78 2.81 18.84 6.80
CA GLY A 78 2.13 19.74 7.75
C GLY A 78 0.61 19.61 7.77
N ASP A 79 0.03 18.77 6.91
CA ASP A 79 -1.40 18.42 6.89
C ASP A 79 -1.63 16.93 6.63
N GLU A 80 -0.74 16.07 7.12
CA GLU A 80 -0.70 14.64 6.78
C GLU A 80 -1.98 13.91 7.18
N LEU A 81 -2.63 14.36 8.27
CA LEU A 81 -3.89 13.77 8.76
C LEU A 81 -5.06 13.95 7.78
N ASN A 82 -4.98 14.94 6.90
CA ASN A 82 -5.96 15.19 5.84
C ASN A 82 -5.51 14.63 4.48
N SER A 83 -4.32 14.00 4.40
CA SER A 83 -3.89 13.30 3.18
C SER A 83 -4.87 12.20 2.80
N SER A 84 -5.04 11.96 1.50
CA SER A 84 -5.89 10.88 0.99
C SER A 84 -5.42 9.49 1.43
N VAL A 85 -4.13 9.33 1.73
CA VAL A 85 -3.51 8.06 2.13
C VAL A 85 -3.92 7.64 3.54
N LEU A 86 -4.06 8.59 4.47
CA LEU A 86 -4.35 8.35 5.89
C LEU A 86 -5.84 8.46 6.26
N GLN A 87 -6.73 8.29 5.27
CA GLN A 87 -8.18 8.23 5.46
C GLN A 87 -8.69 6.80 5.69
N ALA A 88 -9.86 6.70 6.30
CA ALA A 88 -10.47 5.43 6.71
C ALA A 88 -10.83 4.53 5.51
N ASP A 89 -11.08 5.13 4.34
CA ASP A 89 -11.41 4.47 3.08
C ASP A 89 -10.21 4.16 2.17
N SER A 90 -9.02 4.54 2.60
CA SER A 90 -7.76 4.29 1.90
C SER A 90 -6.96 3.18 2.59
N PHE A 91 -5.79 3.51 3.13
CA PHE A 91 -4.86 2.54 3.70
C PHE A 91 -5.02 2.38 5.22
N GLY A 92 -6.05 3.02 5.78
CA GLY A 92 -6.36 3.06 7.21
C GLY A 92 -6.23 4.47 7.76
N SER A 93 -7.06 4.78 8.76
CA SER A 93 -7.05 6.08 9.42
C SER A 93 -6.29 6.05 10.73
N VAL A 94 -5.52 7.11 10.98
CA VAL A 94 -4.92 7.40 12.28
C VAL A 94 -5.93 7.94 13.30
N GLN A 95 -7.15 8.30 12.88
CA GLN A 95 -8.24 8.80 13.73
C GLN A 95 -9.23 7.70 14.17
N GLY A 96 -9.05 6.45 13.72
CA GLY A 96 -9.79 5.28 14.24
C GLY A 96 -11.24 5.11 13.75
N ILE A 97 -11.65 5.79 12.66
CA ILE A 97 -13.00 5.66 12.10
C ILE A 97 -13.14 4.35 11.31
N LYS A 98 -14.33 3.71 11.38
CA LYS A 98 -14.63 2.48 10.64
C LYS A 98 -14.55 2.73 9.14
N GLN A 99 -13.88 1.80 8.47
CA GLN A 99 -13.62 1.74 7.03
C GLN A 99 -14.85 2.12 6.19
N ALA A 100 -14.84 3.30 5.60
CA ALA A 100 -15.68 3.57 4.43
C ALA A 100 -15.03 2.82 3.26
N ARG A 101 -15.81 2.25 2.34
CA ARG A 101 -15.26 1.75 1.07
C ARG A 101 -15.74 2.70 0.01
N CYS A 102 -14.92 2.92 -1.02
CA CYS A 102 -15.37 3.50 -2.28
C CYS A 102 -16.51 2.63 -2.86
N GLY A 103 -17.76 2.95 -2.54
CA GLY A 103 -18.93 2.26 -3.06
C GLY A 103 -19.49 3.01 -4.27
N ASN A 104 -19.63 2.33 -5.41
CA ASN A 104 -20.30 2.83 -6.63
C ASN A 104 -19.77 4.14 -7.25
N GLY A 105 -18.47 4.44 -7.09
CA GLY A 105 -17.85 5.59 -7.76
C GLY A 105 -18.21 6.95 -7.16
N ILE A 106 -18.76 6.97 -5.94
CA ILE A 106 -19.04 8.20 -5.20
C ILE A 106 -18.50 8.01 -3.79
N CYS A 107 -17.46 8.78 -3.42
CA CYS A 107 -17.04 8.91 -2.03
C CYS A 107 -18.10 9.73 -1.29
N GLU A 108 -19.13 9.08 -0.76
CA GLU A 108 -20.02 9.72 0.20
C GLU A 108 -19.52 9.46 1.62
N ILE A 109 -19.29 10.57 2.33
CA ILE A 109 -18.98 10.61 3.75
C ILE A 109 -20.30 10.39 4.48
N GLY A 110 -20.40 9.29 5.23
CA GLY A 110 -21.43 9.11 6.25
C GLY A 110 -21.02 9.75 7.56
#